data_AF-A0A7C2Y0J2-F1
#
_entry.id   AF-A0A7C2Y0J2-F1
#
_cell.length_a   1.000
_cell.length_b   1.000
_cell.length_c   1.000
_cell.angle_alpha   90.00
_cell.angle_beta   90.00
_cell.angle_gamma   90.00
#
_symmetry.space_group_name_H-M   'P 1'
#
loop_
_entity.id
_entity.type
_entity.pdbx_description
1 polymer ?
#
loop_
_entity_poly.entity_id
_entity_poly.type
_entity_poly.pdbx_seq_one_letter_code
_entity_poly.pdbx_strand_id
1 'polypeptide(L)'
;GWPTGSPFQREVGMWDLALGIVGLLCLKFRTIGFWTATVIGTGIFYIGAGLGHVYEMVAFGNYSPNNAGAVMYMDLLYPIFLAGLLILYYTRKERRLTKHE
;
A
#
# COMPACT_ATOMS: atom_id res chain seq x y z
N GLY A 1 -12.16 -14.78 8.40
CA GLY A 1 -10.82 -14.48 8.91
C GLY A 1 -10.14 -15.75 9.38
N TRP A 2 -8.82 -15.74 9.51
CA TRP A 2 -8.05 -16.92 9.92
C TRP A 2 -8.20 -17.20 11.42
N PRO A 3 -8.19 -18.47 11.86
CA PRO A 3 -8.14 -18.82 13.27
C PRO A 3 -6.93 -18.16 13.95
N THR A 4 -7.12 -17.72 15.20
CA THR A 4 -6.04 -17.19 16.03
C THR A 4 -4.90 -18.20 16.12
N GLY A 5 -3.68 -17.76 15.82
CA GLY A 5 -2.49 -18.62 15.82
C GLY A 5 -2.23 -19.36 14.50
N SER A 6 -3.00 -19.07 13.44
CA SER A 6 -2.74 -19.62 12.12
C SER A 6 -1.35 -19.20 11.61
N PRO A 7 -0.54 -20.11 11.01
CA PRO A 7 0.72 -19.75 10.38
C PRO A 7 0.60 -18.60 9.37
N PHE A 8 -0.55 -18.50 8.69
CA PHE A 8 -0.83 -17.43 7.74
C PHE A 8 -0.88 -16.04 8.41
N GLN A 9 -1.43 -15.93 9.63
CA GLN A 9 -1.42 -14.65 10.37
C GLN A 9 0.00 -14.18 10.65
N ARG A 10 0.91 -15.11 10.93
CA ARG A 10 2.34 -14.80 11.12
C ARG A 10 3.00 -14.34 9.82
N GLU A 11 2.71 -15.00 8.71
CA GLU A 11 3.25 -14.62 7.40
C GLU A 11 2.80 -13.22 6.98
N VAL A 12 1.50 -12.90 7.11
CA VAL A 12 0.98 -11.56 6.83
C VAL A 12 1.55 -10.53 7.79
N GLY A 13 1.64 -10.84 9.09
CA GLY A 13 2.26 -9.93 10.06
C GLY A 13 3.73 -9.64 9.77
N MET A 14 4.49 -10.61 9.27
CA MET A 14 5.87 -10.39 8.82
C MET A 14 5.94 -9.52 7.57
N TRP A 15 4.96 -9.65 6.67
CA TRP A 15 4.84 -8.79 5.50
C TRP A 15 4.52 -7.35 5.89
N ASP A 16 3.57 -7.13 6.80
CA ASP A 16 3.22 -5.81 7.32
C ASP A 16 4.42 -5.16 8.03
N LEU A 17 5.18 -5.94 8.81
CA LEU A 17 6.43 -5.48 9.44
C LEU A 17 7.46 -5.04 8.38
N ALA A 18 7.64 -5.83 7.32
CA ALA A 18 8.58 -5.49 6.24
C ALA A 18 8.19 -4.18 5.54
N LEU A 19 6.90 -4.02 5.20
CA LEU A 19 6.39 -2.77 4.61
C LEU A 19 6.56 -1.59 5.57
N GLY A 20 6.29 -1.77 6.87
CA GLY A 20 6.50 -0.76 7.90
C GLY A 20 7.96 -0.31 8.00
N ILE A 21 8.91 -1.26 7.97
CA ILE A 21 10.34 -0.96 7.99
C ILE A 21 10.73 -0.15 6.74
N VAL A 22 10.35 -0.59 5.54
CA VAL A 22 10.69 0.13 4.30
C VAL A 22 10.05 1.53 4.27
N GLY A 23 8.81 1.65 4.79
CA GLY A 23 8.13 2.93 4.97
C GLY A 23 8.90 3.89 5.90
N LEU A 24 9.41 3.42 7.04
CA LEU A 24 10.27 4.22 7.92
C LEU A 24 11.59 4.59 7.25
N LEU A 25 12.19 3.67 6.50
CA LEU A 25 13.44 3.91 5.78
C LEU A 25 13.30 5.01 4.71
N CYS A 26 12.09 5.26 4.18
CA CYS A 26 11.83 6.37 3.25
C CYS A 26 12.13 7.75 3.86
N LEU A 27 12.06 7.89 5.19
CA LEU A 27 12.39 9.13 5.89
C LEU A 27 13.89 9.43 5.83
N LYS A 28 14.72 8.39 5.82
CA LYS A 28 16.18 8.48 5.74
C LYS A 28 16.66 8.49 4.28
N PHE A 29 16.17 7.55 3.47
CA PHE A 29 16.58 7.40 2.07
C PHE A 29 15.57 8.09 1.15
N ARG A 30 15.82 9.38 0.90
CA ARG A 30 14.89 10.27 0.18
C ARG A 30 15.11 10.32 -1.33
N THR A 31 15.59 9.23 -1.93
CA THR A 31 15.78 9.15 -3.37
C THR A 31 14.45 8.78 -4.04
N ILE A 32 14.24 9.29 -5.25
CA ILE A 32 13.00 8.99 -5.97
C ILE A 32 12.87 7.50 -6.25
N GLY A 33 13.97 6.82 -6.58
CA GLY A 33 13.96 5.37 -6.82
C GLY A 33 13.54 4.57 -5.60
N PHE A 34 14.03 4.94 -4.40
CA PHE A 34 13.64 4.25 -3.16
C PHE A 34 12.15 4.43 -2.84
N TRP A 35 11.63 5.66 -2.99
CA TRP A 35 10.21 5.92 -2.82
C TRP A 35 9.36 5.19 -3.87
N THR A 36 9.78 5.17 -5.13
CA THR A 36 9.08 4.42 -6.19
C THR A 36 9.00 2.94 -5.86
N ALA A 37 10.11 2.30 -5.50
CA ALA A 37 10.12 0.89 -5.13
C ALA A 37 9.21 0.61 -3.92
N THR A 38 9.24 1.48 -2.91
CA THR A 38 8.39 1.37 -1.72
C THR A 38 6.91 1.47 -2.09
N VAL A 39 6.52 2.48 -2.86
CA VAL A 39 5.12 2.68 -3.27
C VAL A 39 4.62 1.53 -4.14
N ILE A 40 5.44 0.99 -5.04
CA ILE A 40 5.07 -0.18 -5.85
C ILE A 40 4.88 -1.41 -4.97
N GLY A 41 5.83 -1.72 -4.09
CA GLY A 41 5.75 -2.88 -3.19
C GLY A 41 4.53 -2.83 -2.26
N THR A 42 4.32 -1.68 -1.60
CA THR A 42 3.11 -1.43 -0.79
C THR A 42 1.86 -1.53 -1.65
N GLY A 43 1.88 -0.97 -2.86
CA GLY A 43 0.75 -0.94 -3.77
C GLY A 43 0.28 -2.32 -4.22
N ILE A 44 1.21 -3.20 -4.61
CA ILE A 44 0.87 -4.57 -5.03
C ILE A 44 0.15 -5.31 -3.90
N PHE A 45 0.65 -5.20 -2.67
CA PHE A 45 0.04 -5.88 -1.54
C PHE A 45 -1.34 -5.32 -1.18
N TYR A 46 -1.43 -4.01 -0.97
CA TYR A 46 -2.67 -3.35 -0.52
C TYR A 46 -3.77 -3.49 -1.58
N ILE A 47 -3.48 -3.24 -2.87
CA ILE A 47 -4.47 -3.46 -3.93
C ILE A 47 -4.88 -4.93 -4.01
N GLY A 48 -3.93 -5.87 -3.89
CA GLY A 48 -4.23 -7.30 -3.89
C GLY A 48 -5.18 -7.71 -2.75
N ALA A 49 -4.92 -7.24 -1.53
CA ALA A 49 -5.77 -7.47 -0.36
C ALA A 49 -7.17 -6.84 -0.54
N GLY A 50 -7.22 -5.59 -1.02
CA GLY A 50 -8.47 -4.88 -1.30
C GLY A 50 -9.33 -5.58 -2.36
N LEU A 51 -8.71 -6.10 -3.42
CA LEU A 51 -9.40 -6.92 -4.42
C LEU A 51 -9.89 -8.25 -3.83
N GLY A 52 -9.13 -8.85 -2.92
CA GLY A 52 -9.57 -10.01 -2.15
C GLY A 52 -10.83 -9.73 -1.33
N HIS A 53 -10.87 -8.59 -0.64
CA HIS A 53 -12.06 -8.14 0.10
C HIS A 53 -13.28 -7.96 -0.81
N VAL A 54 -13.11 -7.31 -1.97
CA VAL A 54 -14.17 -7.13 -2.98
C VAL A 54 -14.65 -8.49 -3.49
N TYR A 55 -13.73 -9.40 -3.80
CA TYR A 55 -14.06 -10.75 -4.25
C TYR A 55 -14.89 -11.49 -3.19
N GLU A 56 -14.49 -11.46 -1.92
CA GLU A 56 -15.23 -12.09 -0.82
C GLU A 56 -16.65 -11.52 -0.66
N MET A 57 -16.82 -10.21 -0.86
CA MET A 57 -18.13 -9.56 -0.83
C MET A 57 -19.02 -10.00 -2.00
N VAL A 58 -18.47 -10.06 -3.21
CA VAL A 58 -19.22 -10.39 -4.43
C VAL A 58 -19.53 -11.87 -4.53
N ALA A 59 -18.54 -12.73 -4.27
CA ALA A 59 -18.66 -14.17 -4.46
C ALA A 59 -19.37 -14.88 -3.30
N PHE A 60 -19.19 -14.39 -2.07
CA PHE A 60 -19.68 -15.07 -0.86
C PHE A 60 -20.59 -14.22 0.02
N GLY A 61 -20.86 -12.96 -0.35
CA GLY A 61 -21.69 -12.06 0.45
C GLY A 61 -21.09 -11.74 1.82
N ASN A 62 -19.77 -11.81 1.97
CA ASN A 62 -19.09 -11.61 3.24
C ASN A 62 -18.93 -10.11 3.55
N TYR A 63 -19.94 -9.51 4.18
CA TYR A 63 -19.92 -8.11 4.63
C TYR A 63 -19.50 -7.94 6.09
N SER A 64 -18.74 -8.89 6.63
CA SER A 64 -18.28 -8.80 8.03
C SER A 64 -17.36 -7.58 8.24
N PRO A 65 -17.31 -7.00 9.45
CA PRO A 65 -16.54 -5.76 9.72
C PRO A 65 -15.04 -5.83 9.41
N ASN A 66 -14.45 -7.03 9.40
CA ASN A 66 -13.03 -7.26 9.08
C ASN A 66 -12.81 -7.70 7.62
N ASN A 67 -13.84 -7.57 6.78
CA ASN A 67 -13.76 -7.82 5.34
C ASN A 67 -14.27 -6.62 4.53
N ALA A 68 -15.40 -6.04 4.94
CA ALA A 68 -16.01 -4.90 4.26
C ALA A 68 -15.79 -3.59 5.03
N GLY A 69 -15.92 -2.47 4.32
CA GLY A 69 -15.83 -1.14 4.91
C GLY A 69 -14.40 -0.61 4.99
N ALA A 70 -14.02 -0.10 6.16
CA ALA A 70 -12.79 0.68 6.31
C ALA A 70 -11.53 -0.07 5.86
N VAL A 71 -11.40 -1.35 6.21
CA VAL A 71 -10.23 -2.18 5.82
C VAL A 71 -10.07 -2.25 4.30
N MET A 72 -11.14 -2.62 3.59
CA MET A 72 -11.16 -2.68 2.12
C MET A 72 -10.87 -1.33 1.47
N TYR A 73 -11.47 -0.24 1.97
CA TYR A 73 -11.23 1.08 1.39
C TYR A 73 -9.79 1.54 1.59
N MET A 74 -9.20 1.28 2.75
CA MET A 74 -7.79 1.60 3.01
C MET A 74 -6.87 0.81 2.07
N ASP A 75 -7.15 -0.49 1.90
CA ASP A 75 -6.42 -1.36 0.99
C ASP A 75 -6.45 -0.86 -0.46
N LEU A 76 -7.60 -0.35 -0.92
CA LEU A 76 -7.72 0.15 -2.29
C LEU A 76 -7.18 1.58 -2.47
N LEU A 77 -7.43 2.48 -1.52
CA LEU A 77 -7.20 3.92 -1.72
C LEU A 77 -5.83 4.39 -1.22
N TYR A 78 -5.28 3.79 -0.16
CA TYR A 78 -3.98 4.17 0.38
C TYR A 78 -2.86 4.12 -0.66
N PRO A 79 -2.68 3.03 -1.44
CA PRO A 79 -1.61 2.99 -2.42
C PRO A 79 -1.81 3.97 -3.59
N ILE A 80 -3.07 4.24 -3.97
CA ILE A 80 -3.38 5.26 -5.00
C ILE A 80 -2.99 6.65 -4.49
N PHE A 81 -3.28 6.94 -3.22
CA PHE A 81 -2.89 8.20 -2.60
C PHE A 81 -1.35 8.37 -2.57
N LEU A 82 -0.61 7.32 -2.17
CA LEU A 82 0.85 7.35 -2.19
C LEU A 82 1.42 7.54 -3.60
N ALA A 83 0.87 6.85 -4.61
CA ALA A 83 1.26 7.02 -6.00
C ALA A 83 1.01 8.45 -6.49
N GLY A 84 -0.14 9.04 -6.14
CA GLY A 84 -0.48 10.43 -6.45
C GLY A 84 0.53 11.43 -5.86
N LEU A 85 0.93 11.24 -4.59
CA LEU A 85 1.96 12.05 -3.95
C LEU A 85 3.33 11.93 -4.63
N LEU A 86 3.72 10.71 -5.00
CA LEU A 86 4.99 10.45 -5.69
C LEU A 86 5.02 11.11 -7.07
N ILE A 87 3.94 10.98 -7.86
CA ILE A 87 3.80 11.63 -9.16
C ILE A 87 3.83 13.15 -9.02
N LEU A 88 3.13 13.70 -8.03
CA LEU A 88 3.12 15.14 -7.76
C LEU A 88 4.53 15.63 -7.41
N TYR A 89 5.25 14.91 -6.56
CA TYR A 89 6.62 15.22 -6.19
C TYR A 89 7.54 15.22 -7.42
N TYR A 90 7.48 14.16 -8.23
CA TYR A 90 8.27 14.03 -9.46
C TYR A 90 8.03 15.21 -10.41
N THR A 91 6.76 15.49 -10.70
CA THR A 91 6.36 16.58 -11.61
C THR A 91 6.78 17.95 -11.09
N ARG A 92 6.83 18.16 -9.77
CA ARG A 92 7.32 19.41 -9.17
C ARG A 92 8.84 19.52 -9.23
N LYS A 93 9.57 18.41 -9.08
CA LYS A 93 11.03 18.37 -9.17
C LYS A 93 11.49 18.69 -10.60
N GLU A 94 10.92 18.03 -11.61
CA GLU A 94 11.22 18.28 -13.03
C GLU A 94 10.97 19.74 -13.44
N ARG A 95 9.84 20.33 -13.01
CA ARG A 95 9.53 21.75 -13.25
C ARG A 95 10.49 22.74 -12.60
N ARG A 96 11.22 22.33 -11.55
CA ARG A 96 12.25 23.18 -10.95
C ARG A 96 13.54 23.10 -11.74
N LEU A 97 13.93 21.92 -12.21
CA LEU A 97 15.15 21.72 -13.00
C LEU A 97 15.08 22.52 -14.32
N THR A 98 13.97 22.38 -15.05
CA THR A 98 13.72 23.10 -16.32
C THR A 98 13.63 24.63 -16.22
N LYS A 99 13.42 25.20 -15.02
CA LYS A 99 13.40 26.67 -14.82
C LYS A 99 14.77 27.28 -14.59
N HIS A 100 15.79 26.46 -14.35
CA HIS A 100 17.15 26.88 -14.04
C HIS A 100 18.15 26.55 -15.17
N GLU A 101 17.65 26.03 -16.28
CA GLU A 101 18.36 25.89 -17.58
C GLU A 101 18.01 27.08 -18.48
#